data_AF-A0A345WRN4-F1
#
_entry.id   AF-A0A345WRN4-F1
#
_cell.length_a   1.000
_cell.length_b   1.000
_cell.length_c   1.000
_cell.angle_alpha   90.00
_cell.angle_beta   90.00
_cell.angle_gamma   90.00
#
_symmetry.space_group_name_H-M   'P 1'
#
loop_
_entity.id
_entity.type
_entity.pdbx_description
1 polymer ?
#
loop_
_entity_poly.entity_id
_entity_poly.type
_entity_poly.pdbx_seq_one_letter_code
_entity_poly.pdbx_strand_id
1 'polypeptide(L)'
;MLTKIEAARAAAVTAAFRAKLTACIRSASPLLISLLAADGLTPEGALALIVPDEIRHGRSPRPLFNRAAVGHLLRYYMSGISPSLISPPSMYEHKIRRSNGDFVAIQVVDHALELEARIGPLWLETRFGELRVQLDEAVPETIAASCIGRKLEEIVDHPAWRGRGWLIVDVEDAVTSYFGQTMIVAAGSVPYRLTWADAGQSVLTRP
;
A
#
# COMPACT_ATOMS: atom_id res chain seq x y z
N MET A 1 1.74 -40.10 -6.54
CA MET A 1 2.30 -39.91 -5.18
C MET A 1 2.98 -38.55 -5.06
N LEU A 2 3.88 -38.20 -5.99
CA LEU A 2 4.52 -36.87 -6.09
C LEU A 2 3.53 -35.70 -6.06
N THR A 3 2.43 -35.78 -6.81
CA THR A 3 1.38 -34.72 -6.85
C THR A 3 0.68 -34.48 -5.52
N LYS A 4 0.49 -35.52 -4.69
CA LYS A 4 -0.11 -35.38 -3.36
C LYS A 4 0.86 -34.70 -2.38
N ILE A 5 2.16 -35.01 -2.49
CA ILE A 5 3.20 -34.40 -1.66
C ILE A 5 3.37 -32.92 -2.02
N GLU A 6 3.39 -32.60 -3.31
CA GLU A 6 3.46 -31.21 -3.80
C GLU A 6 2.26 -30.38 -3.36
N ALA A 7 1.03 -30.92 -3.50
CA ALA A 7 -0.17 -30.25 -3.02
C ALA A 7 -0.15 -30.02 -1.50
N ALA A 8 0.26 -31.02 -0.72
CA ALA A 8 0.38 -30.89 0.73
C ALA A 8 1.43 -29.84 1.13
N ARG A 9 2.57 -29.80 0.43
CA ARG A 9 3.61 -28.79 0.63
C ARG A 9 3.10 -27.39 0.31
N ALA A 10 2.45 -27.19 -0.83
CA ALA A 10 1.90 -25.90 -1.23
C ALA A 10 0.84 -25.39 -0.23
N ALA A 11 -0.01 -26.29 0.27
CA ALA A 11 -0.99 -25.96 1.31
C ALA A 11 -0.32 -25.54 2.62
N ALA A 12 0.71 -26.27 3.06
CA ALA A 12 1.46 -25.95 4.28
C ALA A 12 2.19 -24.60 4.18
N VAL A 13 2.82 -24.31 3.03
CA VAL A 13 3.48 -23.02 2.75
C VAL A 13 2.46 -21.87 2.78
N THR A 14 1.31 -22.06 2.14
CA THR A 14 0.23 -21.06 2.13
C THR A 14 -0.29 -20.80 3.54
N ALA A 15 -0.52 -21.85 4.34
CA ALA A 15 -0.98 -21.73 5.71
C ALA A 15 0.03 -20.97 6.59
N ALA A 16 1.32 -21.32 6.49
CA ALA A 16 2.39 -20.63 7.23
C ALA A 16 2.51 -19.15 6.82
N PHE A 17 2.38 -18.86 5.52
CA PHE A 17 2.39 -17.49 5.02
C PHE A 17 1.22 -16.66 5.55
N ARG A 18 0.00 -17.21 5.49
CA ARG A 18 -1.20 -16.56 6.04
C ARG A 18 -1.08 -16.30 7.54
N ALA A 19 -0.58 -17.27 8.31
CA ALA A 19 -0.33 -17.12 9.73
C ALA A 19 0.67 -16.00 10.02
N LYS A 20 1.77 -15.91 9.23
CA LYS A 20 2.75 -14.82 9.34
C LYS A 20 2.10 -13.46 9.07
N LEU A 21 1.30 -13.34 8.01
CA LEU A 21 0.62 -12.08 7.68
C LEU A 21 -0.35 -11.66 8.80
N THR A 22 -1.17 -12.57 9.33
CA THR A 22 -2.05 -12.28 10.48
C THR A 22 -1.28 -11.84 11.72
N ALA A 23 -0.14 -12.48 11.99
CA ALA A 23 0.71 -12.13 13.11
C ALA A 23 1.41 -10.78 12.93
N CYS A 24 1.62 -10.31 11.70
CA CYS A 24 2.40 -9.10 11.41
C CYS A 24 1.52 -7.87 11.19
N ILE A 25 0.43 -7.99 10.43
CA ILE A 25 -0.40 -6.84 10.04
C ILE A 25 -1.22 -6.35 11.23
N ARG A 26 -1.19 -5.03 11.43
CA ARG A 26 -1.83 -4.31 12.52
C ARG A 26 -2.66 -3.12 12.07
N SER A 27 -2.39 -2.59 10.89
CA SER A 27 -3.06 -1.43 10.31
C SER A 27 -3.17 -1.56 8.80
N ALA A 28 -4.03 -0.73 8.23
CA ALA A 28 -4.21 -0.60 6.80
C ALA A 28 -4.44 0.86 6.41
N SER A 29 -4.04 1.19 5.19
CA SER A 29 -4.41 2.45 4.55
C SER A 29 -5.93 2.48 4.28
N PRO A 30 -6.66 3.53 4.71
CA PRO A 30 -8.08 3.67 4.37
C PRO A 30 -8.30 3.86 2.86
N LEU A 31 -7.32 4.40 2.13
CA LEU A 31 -7.37 4.48 0.67
C LEU A 31 -7.31 3.09 0.03
N LEU A 32 -6.42 2.23 0.51
CA LEU A 32 -6.34 0.84 0.04
C LEU A 32 -7.69 0.13 0.20
N ILE A 33 -8.30 0.22 1.39
CA ILE A 33 -9.61 -0.39 1.65
C ILE A 33 -10.67 0.17 0.69
N SER A 34 -10.67 1.49 0.45
CA SER A 34 -11.63 2.15 -0.43
C SER A 34 -11.47 1.74 -1.89
N LEU A 35 -10.22 1.64 -2.38
CA LEU A 35 -9.92 1.21 -3.74
C LEU A 35 -10.32 -0.24 -3.96
N LEU A 36 -9.99 -1.14 -3.03
CA LEU A 36 -10.41 -2.54 -3.12
C LEU A 36 -11.93 -2.68 -3.08
N ALA A 37 -12.61 -1.94 -2.21
CA ALA A 37 -14.07 -1.96 -2.13
C ALA A 37 -14.72 -1.44 -3.43
N ALA A 38 -14.15 -0.41 -4.06
CA ALA A 38 -14.61 0.08 -5.36
C ALA A 38 -14.47 -0.98 -6.48
N ASP A 39 -13.48 -1.87 -6.35
CA ASP A 39 -13.25 -3.00 -7.25
C ASP A 39 -14.00 -4.28 -6.80
N GLY A 40 -14.82 -4.22 -5.75
CA GLY A 40 -15.54 -5.38 -5.21
C GLY A 40 -14.66 -6.42 -4.50
N LEU A 41 -13.45 -6.04 -4.10
CA LEU A 41 -12.46 -6.89 -3.43
C LEU A 41 -12.36 -6.58 -1.94
N THR A 42 -12.08 -7.62 -1.15
CA THR A 42 -11.65 -7.47 0.24
C THR A 42 -10.12 -7.48 0.34
N PRO A 43 -9.52 -6.88 1.39
CA PRO A 43 -8.08 -6.97 1.59
C PRO A 43 -7.59 -8.42 1.69
N GLU A 44 -8.33 -9.31 2.35
CA GLU A 44 -7.99 -10.75 2.41
C GLU A 44 -8.01 -11.41 1.04
N GLY A 45 -9.04 -11.12 0.24
CA GLY A 45 -9.18 -11.66 -1.11
C GLY A 45 -8.01 -11.24 -1.99
N ALA A 46 -7.57 -10.00 -1.84
CA ALA A 46 -6.47 -9.46 -2.62
C ALA A 46 -5.09 -9.93 -2.10
N LEU A 47 -4.91 -10.11 -0.80
CA LEU A 47 -3.70 -10.73 -0.23
C LEU A 47 -3.58 -12.21 -0.55
N ALA A 48 -4.70 -12.91 -0.75
CA ALA A 48 -4.70 -14.30 -1.19
C ALA A 48 -4.09 -14.48 -2.60
N LEU A 49 -3.97 -13.39 -3.37
CA LEU A 49 -3.29 -13.37 -4.68
C LEU A 49 -1.76 -13.24 -4.57
N ILE A 50 -1.23 -12.91 -3.39
CA ILE A 50 0.22 -12.89 -3.16
C ILE A 50 0.73 -14.33 -3.12
N VAL A 51 1.55 -14.71 -4.10
CA VAL A 51 2.19 -16.03 -4.15
C VAL A 51 3.44 -16.02 -3.25
N PRO A 52 3.54 -16.92 -2.25
CA PRO A 52 4.66 -16.94 -1.30
C PRO A 52 6.05 -17.16 -1.93
N ASP A 53 6.11 -17.81 -3.10
CA ASP A 53 7.37 -18.10 -3.82
C ASP A 53 7.75 -17.00 -4.83
N GLU A 54 6.84 -16.06 -5.15
CA GLU A 54 7.14 -14.89 -6.00
C GLU A 54 7.67 -13.71 -5.18
N ILE A 55 8.29 -13.97 -4.03
CA ILE A 55 9.13 -12.99 -3.34
C ILE A 55 10.36 -12.75 -4.22
N ARG A 56 10.15 -12.01 -5.32
CA ARG A 56 11.23 -11.26 -5.97
C ARG A 56 11.89 -10.52 -4.85
N HIS A 57 13.17 -10.80 -4.64
CA HIS A 57 14.03 -10.12 -3.69
C HIS A 57 13.75 -8.61 -3.76
N GLY A 58 12.84 -8.13 -2.91
CA GLY A 58 12.68 -6.72 -2.61
C GLY A 58 14.08 -6.31 -2.19
N ARG A 59 14.68 -5.43 -3.00
CA ARG A 59 16.09 -5.04 -2.96
C ARG A 59 16.67 -5.28 -1.57
N SER A 60 17.63 -6.19 -1.45
CA SER A 60 18.32 -6.49 -0.20
C SER A 60 18.51 -5.18 0.55
N PRO A 61 18.03 -5.05 1.79
CA PRO A 61 18.07 -3.79 2.50
C PRO A 61 19.50 -3.28 2.45
N ARG A 62 19.74 -2.21 1.67
CA ARG A 62 21.07 -1.61 1.63
C ARG A 62 21.34 -1.19 3.07
N PRO A 63 22.49 -1.56 3.65
CA PRO A 63 22.82 -1.15 5.01
C PRO A 63 22.95 0.37 4.99
N LEU A 64 21.88 1.07 5.35
CA LEU A 64 21.96 2.46 5.75
C LEU A 64 22.67 2.45 7.10
N PHE A 65 23.98 2.71 7.05
CA PHE A 65 24.85 3.13 8.14
C PHE A 65 24.39 2.73 9.56
N ASN A 66 24.98 1.65 10.08
CA ASN A 66 25.32 1.43 11.49
C ASN A 66 24.45 2.15 12.53
N ARG A 67 23.17 1.78 12.66
CA ARG A 67 22.25 2.22 13.74
C ARG A 67 21.79 1.06 14.61
N ALA A 68 22.72 0.19 15.01
CA ALA A 68 22.42 -1.05 15.75
C ALA A 68 21.92 -0.87 17.20
N ALA A 69 21.63 0.34 17.68
CA ALA A 69 21.12 0.52 19.05
C ALA A 69 20.07 1.63 19.21
N VAL A 70 19.79 2.43 18.18
CA VAL A 70 18.87 3.57 18.27
C VAL A 70 17.50 3.19 17.68
N GLY A 71 16.85 2.29 18.43
CA GLY A 71 15.41 2.25 18.63
C GLY A 71 14.54 1.76 17.48
N HIS A 72 14.06 0.52 17.58
CA HIS A 72 12.80 0.11 16.94
C HIS A 72 11.70 1.17 17.15
N LEU A 73 11.65 1.82 18.32
CA LEU A 73 10.74 2.94 18.60
C LEU A 73 10.95 4.17 17.70
N LEU A 74 12.20 4.57 17.43
CA LEU A 74 12.48 5.70 16.53
C LEU A 74 12.14 5.35 15.09
N ARG A 75 12.30 4.08 14.69
CA ARG A 75 11.87 3.60 13.37
C ARG A 75 10.35 3.70 13.19
N TYR A 76 9.57 3.26 14.19
CA TYR A 76 8.10 3.37 14.17
C TYR A 76 7.60 4.82 14.33
N TYR A 77 8.33 5.65 15.08
CA TYR A 77 8.03 7.07 15.24
C TYR A 77 8.31 7.84 13.96
N MET A 78 9.47 7.61 13.34
CA MET A 78 9.82 8.24 12.07
C MET A 78 8.98 7.75 10.90
N SER A 79 8.53 6.48 10.92
CA SER A 79 7.54 6.01 9.95
C SER A 79 6.20 6.74 10.09
N GLY A 80 5.87 7.30 11.26
CA GLY A 80 4.68 8.14 11.44
C GLY A 80 4.86 9.62 11.05
N ILE A 81 6.09 10.10 10.85
CA ILE A 81 6.39 11.54 10.59
C ILE A 81 6.89 11.78 9.16
N SER A 82 7.75 10.90 8.65
CA SER A 82 8.19 10.91 7.26
C SER A 82 8.33 9.47 6.76
N PRO A 83 7.19 8.78 6.60
CA PRO A 83 7.15 7.37 6.23
C PRO A 83 7.97 7.02 4.99
N SER A 84 7.94 7.85 3.94
CA SER A 84 8.56 7.54 2.65
C SER A 84 10.09 7.50 2.68
N LEU A 85 10.74 8.31 3.54
CA LEU A 85 12.20 8.40 3.60
C LEU A 85 12.85 7.20 4.32
N ILE A 86 12.10 6.52 5.19
CA ILE A 86 12.66 5.56 6.16
C ILE A 86 11.99 4.19 6.08
N SER A 87 10.87 4.08 5.35
CA SER A 87 10.20 2.80 5.18
C SER A 87 11.07 1.82 4.39
N PRO A 88 11.23 0.58 4.88
CA PRO A 88 11.85 -0.47 4.08
C PRO A 88 11.00 -0.73 2.81
N PRO A 89 11.60 -1.30 1.76
CA PRO A 89 10.82 -1.77 0.61
C PRO A 89 9.72 -2.75 1.07
N SER A 90 8.67 -2.88 0.26
CA SER A 90 7.59 -3.83 0.50
C SER A 90 8.14 -5.24 0.76
N MET A 91 7.70 -5.88 1.85
CA MET A 91 8.08 -7.27 2.15
C MET A 91 7.37 -8.24 1.22
N TYR A 92 6.14 -7.88 0.86
CA TYR A 92 5.27 -8.64 -0.03
C TYR A 92 4.53 -7.65 -0.91
N GLU A 93 4.41 -7.97 -2.20
CA GLU A 93 3.68 -7.17 -3.16
C GLU A 93 2.90 -8.06 -4.12
N HIS A 94 1.66 -7.68 -4.42
CA HIS A 94 0.95 -8.22 -5.57
C HIS A 94 0.36 -7.08 -6.39
N LYS A 95 0.62 -7.11 -7.70
CA LYS A 95 0.28 -6.04 -8.64
C LYS A 95 -0.85 -6.48 -9.57
N ILE A 96 -2.01 -5.87 -9.39
CA ILE A 96 -3.20 -6.04 -10.23
C ILE A 96 -3.10 -5.01 -11.37
N ARG A 97 -2.87 -5.47 -12.60
CA ARG A 97 -2.82 -4.60 -13.79
C ARG A 97 -4.18 -4.52 -14.47
N ARG A 98 -4.52 -3.34 -14.97
CA ARG A 98 -5.71 -3.05 -15.77
C ARG A 98 -5.35 -2.92 -17.25
N SER A 99 -6.34 -3.07 -18.12
CA SER A 99 -6.15 -3.04 -19.59
C SER A 99 -5.69 -1.70 -20.13
N ASN A 100 -6.01 -0.60 -19.42
CA ASN A 100 -5.62 0.76 -19.76
C ASN A 100 -4.19 1.13 -19.30
N GLY A 101 -3.43 0.18 -18.73
CA GLY A 101 -2.08 0.43 -18.21
C GLY A 101 -2.04 0.86 -16.74
N ASP A 102 -3.19 1.14 -16.13
CA ASP A 102 -3.27 1.39 -14.69
C ASP A 102 -2.92 0.13 -13.90
N PHE A 103 -2.56 0.33 -12.64
CA PHE A 103 -2.40 -0.79 -11.73
C PHE A 103 -2.67 -0.38 -10.30
N VAL A 104 -2.99 -1.39 -9.48
CA VAL A 104 -3.00 -1.30 -8.03
C VAL A 104 -2.13 -2.43 -7.50
N ALA A 105 -1.14 -2.08 -6.70
CA ALA A 105 -0.27 -3.00 -6.01
C ALA A 105 -0.54 -2.91 -4.51
N ILE A 106 -0.76 -4.06 -3.90
CA ILE A 106 -0.94 -4.18 -2.45
C ILE A 106 0.38 -4.56 -1.87
N GLN A 107 0.83 -3.80 -0.88
CA GLN A 107 2.13 -3.95 -0.26
C GLN A 107 1.98 -4.22 1.23
N VAL A 108 2.78 -5.14 1.74
CA VAL A 108 2.96 -5.33 3.18
C VAL A 108 4.24 -4.60 3.57
N VAL A 109 4.09 -3.48 4.29
CA VAL A 109 5.21 -2.67 4.78
C VAL A 109 5.24 -2.72 6.29
N ASP A 110 6.24 -3.41 6.85
CA ASP A 110 6.32 -3.70 8.28
C ASP A 110 5.00 -4.34 8.77
N HIS A 111 4.21 -3.64 9.60
CA HIS A 111 2.94 -4.09 10.13
C HIS A 111 1.71 -3.46 9.44
N ALA A 112 1.89 -2.76 8.32
CA ALA A 112 0.82 -2.05 7.64
C ALA A 112 0.52 -2.64 6.26
N LEU A 113 -0.76 -2.64 5.89
CA LEU A 113 -1.20 -2.83 4.52
C LEU A 113 -1.23 -1.49 3.80
N GLU A 114 -0.41 -1.41 2.77
CA GLU A 114 -0.15 -0.21 2.00
C GLU A 114 -0.43 -0.44 0.52
N LEU A 115 -0.45 0.65 -0.22
CA LEU A 115 -0.85 0.70 -1.60
C LEU A 115 0.22 1.41 -2.42
N GLU A 116 0.46 0.91 -3.62
CA GLU A 116 1.09 1.63 -4.71
C GLU A 116 0.19 1.51 -5.93
N ALA A 117 -0.23 2.61 -6.53
CA ALA A 117 -1.11 2.57 -7.70
C ALA A 117 -0.71 3.59 -8.74
N ARG A 118 -1.01 3.24 -10.00
CA ARG A 118 -1.08 4.21 -11.10
C ARG A 118 -2.52 4.29 -11.54
N ILE A 119 -3.08 5.50 -11.49
CA ILE A 119 -4.44 5.80 -11.94
C ILE A 119 -4.35 6.97 -12.92
N GLY A 120 -4.37 6.66 -14.22
CA GLY A 120 -4.11 7.64 -15.27
C GLY A 120 -2.73 8.31 -15.09
N PRO A 121 -2.68 9.65 -14.97
CA PRO A 121 -1.44 10.41 -14.81
C PRO A 121 -0.97 10.54 -13.36
N LEU A 122 -1.61 9.82 -12.43
CA LEU A 122 -1.31 9.92 -11.01
C LEU A 122 -0.61 8.67 -10.54
N TRP A 123 0.49 8.87 -9.83
CA TRP A 123 1.13 7.84 -9.04
C TRP A 123 0.79 8.04 -7.57
N LEU A 124 0.28 6.98 -6.96
CA LEU A 124 -0.21 6.99 -5.58
C LEU A 124 0.61 6.01 -4.77
N GLU A 125 1.08 6.45 -3.61
CA GLU A 125 1.72 5.57 -2.64
C GLU A 125 1.19 5.90 -1.25
N THR A 126 0.82 4.87 -0.48
CA THR A 126 0.54 5.05 0.95
C THR A 126 1.60 4.43 1.82
N ARG A 127 1.91 5.13 2.90
CA ARG A 127 2.85 4.66 3.92
C ARG A 127 2.44 5.22 5.27
N PHE A 128 2.07 4.36 6.21
CA PHE A 128 1.79 4.68 7.61
C PHE A 128 0.84 5.89 7.82
N GLY A 129 -0.15 6.02 6.94
CA GLY A 129 -1.16 7.07 6.97
C GLY A 129 -0.83 8.36 6.23
N GLU A 130 0.34 8.41 5.60
CA GLU A 130 0.61 9.37 4.53
C GLU A 130 0.13 8.79 3.19
N LEU A 131 -0.51 9.63 2.39
CA LEU A 131 -0.76 9.38 0.98
C LEU A 131 0.09 10.37 0.17
N ARG A 132 0.91 9.84 -0.72
CA ARG A 132 1.70 10.60 -1.67
C ARG A 132 1.03 10.52 -3.03
N VAL A 133 0.69 11.68 -3.57
CA VAL A 133 0.08 11.83 -4.90
C VAL A 133 1.11 12.52 -5.79
N GLN A 134 1.84 11.73 -6.56
CA GLN A 134 2.82 12.22 -7.50
C GLN A 134 2.16 12.50 -8.85
N LEU A 135 2.37 13.71 -9.33
CA LEU A 135 1.86 14.21 -10.60
C LEU A 135 2.85 13.86 -11.72
N ASP A 136 2.33 13.58 -12.92
CA ASP A 136 3.15 13.39 -14.11
C ASP A 136 3.89 14.68 -14.51
N GLU A 137 3.30 15.85 -14.26
CA GLU A 137 3.89 17.16 -14.58
C GLU A 137 4.04 18.04 -13.33
N ALA A 138 5.08 18.86 -13.31
CA ALA A 138 5.25 19.87 -12.27
C ALA A 138 4.25 20.99 -12.47
N VAL A 139 3.58 21.42 -11.40
CA VAL A 139 2.72 22.61 -11.43
C VAL A 139 3.53 23.83 -10.98
N PRO A 140 3.14 25.05 -11.40
CA PRO A 140 3.75 26.27 -10.87
C PRO A 140 3.74 26.29 -9.34
N GLU A 141 4.83 26.74 -8.73
CA GLU A 141 5.01 26.78 -7.26
C GLU A 141 3.85 27.50 -6.55
N THR A 142 3.32 28.56 -7.15
CA THR A 142 2.17 29.29 -6.62
C THR A 142 0.90 28.44 -6.56
N ILE A 143 0.70 27.57 -7.55
CA ILE A 143 -0.43 26.62 -7.58
C ILE A 143 -0.19 25.53 -6.54
N ALA A 144 1.02 24.95 -6.49
CA ALA A 144 1.39 23.94 -5.49
C ALA A 144 1.17 24.44 -4.05
N ALA A 145 1.70 25.63 -3.73
CA ALA A 145 1.55 26.24 -2.41
C ALA A 145 0.08 26.50 -2.07
N SER A 146 -0.75 26.87 -3.06
CA SER A 146 -2.19 27.08 -2.85
C SER A 146 -2.98 25.79 -2.57
N CYS A 147 -2.41 24.62 -2.85
CA CYS A 147 -3.03 23.33 -2.55
C CYS A 147 -2.91 22.96 -1.06
N ILE A 148 -1.89 23.47 -0.36
CA ILE A 148 -1.66 23.15 1.05
C ILE A 148 -2.85 23.64 1.89
N GLY A 149 -3.36 22.77 2.76
CA GLY A 149 -4.54 23.00 3.59
C GLY A 149 -5.88 22.77 2.88
N ARG A 150 -5.89 22.50 1.56
CA ARG A 150 -7.10 22.15 0.81
C ARG A 150 -7.37 20.65 0.89
N LYS A 151 -8.62 20.27 0.66
CA LYS A 151 -9.00 18.86 0.58
C LYS A 151 -8.56 18.26 -0.76
N LEU A 152 -8.06 17.03 -0.73
CA LEU A 152 -7.64 16.30 -1.93
C LEU A 152 -8.77 16.21 -2.97
N GLU A 153 -10.01 15.99 -2.53
CA GLU A 153 -11.19 15.90 -3.39
C GLU A 153 -11.54 17.20 -4.13
N GLU A 154 -11.04 18.34 -3.69
CA GLU A 154 -11.22 19.62 -4.39
C GLU A 154 -10.20 19.83 -5.51
N ILE A 155 -9.12 19.04 -5.50
CA ILE A 155 -8.01 19.15 -6.46
C ILE A 155 -8.06 18.03 -7.47
N VAL A 156 -8.36 16.80 -7.00
CA VAL A 156 -8.41 15.61 -7.82
C VAL A 156 -9.75 14.92 -7.66
N ASP A 157 -10.52 14.85 -8.74
CA ASP A 157 -11.80 14.16 -8.73
C ASP A 157 -11.61 12.65 -8.94
N HIS A 158 -11.74 11.87 -7.87
CA HIS A 158 -11.74 10.41 -7.93
C HIS A 158 -12.67 9.79 -6.88
N PRO A 159 -13.44 8.73 -7.23
CA PRO A 159 -14.37 8.10 -6.29
C PRO A 159 -13.73 7.60 -4.99
N ALA A 160 -12.47 7.16 -5.03
CA ALA A 160 -11.80 6.51 -3.89
C ALA A 160 -11.57 7.42 -2.67
N TRP A 161 -11.50 8.75 -2.86
CA TRP A 161 -11.29 9.72 -1.78
C TRP A 161 -12.40 10.76 -1.67
N ARG A 162 -13.47 10.62 -2.45
CA ARG A 162 -14.65 11.49 -2.34
C ARG A 162 -15.33 11.31 -0.97
N GLY A 163 -15.66 12.43 -0.34
CA GLY A 163 -16.25 12.49 1.00
C GLY A 163 -15.28 12.18 2.13
N ARG A 164 -13.99 11.95 1.86
CA ARG A 164 -13.00 11.60 2.90
C ARG A 164 -12.45 12.83 3.62
N GLY A 165 -12.47 13.99 2.97
CA GLY A 165 -12.00 15.24 3.54
C GLY A 165 -10.51 15.26 3.89
N TRP A 166 -9.69 14.42 3.26
CA TRP A 166 -8.25 14.39 3.52
C TRP A 166 -7.58 15.68 3.06
N LEU A 167 -6.72 16.23 3.91
CA LEU A 167 -6.04 17.49 3.67
C LEU A 167 -4.66 17.26 3.05
N ILE A 168 -4.33 18.09 2.06
CA ILE A 168 -2.97 18.23 1.55
C ILE A 168 -2.17 18.98 2.61
N VAL A 169 -1.15 18.36 3.16
CA VAL A 169 -0.34 18.91 4.26
C VAL A 169 0.99 19.46 3.78
N ASP A 170 1.47 19.00 2.62
CA ASP A 170 2.73 19.46 2.05
C ASP A 170 2.78 19.20 0.54
N VAL A 171 3.73 19.83 -0.14
CA VAL A 171 4.10 19.55 -1.53
C VAL A 171 5.61 19.49 -1.66
N GLU A 172 6.11 18.35 -2.11
CA GLU A 172 7.53 18.15 -2.39
C GLU A 172 7.82 18.27 -3.88
N ASP A 173 8.96 18.86 -4.19
CA ASP A 173 9.50 18.87 -5.54
C ASP A 173 9.86 17.46 -6.02
N ALA A 174 9.91 17.32 -7.34
CA ALA A 174 10.29 16.08 -7.99
C ALA A 174 11.67 15.60 -7.51
N VAL A 175 11.71 14.44 -6.84
CA VAL A 175 12.98 13.80 -6.45
C VAL A 175 13.77 13.33 -7.68
N THR A 176 13.10 13.15 -8.83
CA THR A 176 13.71 12.72 -10.09
C THR A 176 13.07 13.43 -11.28
N SER A 177 13.82 13.60 -12.38
CA SER A 177 13.36 14.28 -13.60
C SER A 177 12.21 13.60 -14.36
N TYR A 178 11.81 12.39 -13.95
CA TYR A 178 10.75 11.61 -14.63
C TYR A 178 9.36 11.86 -14.09
N PHE A 179 9.27 12.52 -12.94
CA PHE A 179 8.01 12.82 -12.28
C PHE A 179 7.93 14.31 -11.99
N GLY A 180 6.72 14.83 -11.89
CA GLY A 180 6.46 16.16 -11.38
C GLY A 180 6.53 16.23 -9.86
N GLN A 181 5.75 17.15 -9.31
CA GLN A 181 5.64 17.37 -7.86
C GLN A 181 4.85 16.26 -7.17
N THR A 182 5.11 16.07 -5.87
CA THR A 182 4.40 15.13 -5.01
C THR A 182 3.61 15.88 -3.97
N MET A 183 2.28 15.75 -4.00
CA MET A 183 1.42 16.23 -2.93
C MET A 183 1.38 15.20 -1.79
N ILE A 184 1.56 15.68 -0.56
CA ILE A 184 1.48 14.87 0.64
C ILE A 184 0.14 15.10 1.30
N VAL A 185 -0.57 14.01 1.58
CA VAL A 185 -1.93 14.01 2.12
C VAL A 185 -1.95 13.23 3.42
N ALA A 186 -2.50 13.84 4.47
CA ALA A 186 -2.75 13.16 5.74
C ALA A 186 -4.01 12.28 5.64
N ALA A 187 -3.85 11.07 5.09
CA ALA A 187 -4.93 10.11 4.91
C ALA A 187 -5.26 9.32 6.20
N GLY A 188 -4.32 9.26 7.13
CA GLY A 188 -4.42 8.51 8.38
C GLY A 188 -4.31 6.99 8.17
N SER A 189 -4.28 6.26 9.27
CA SER A 189 -4.19 4.79 9.27
C SER A 189 -5.31 4.21 10.14
N VAL A 190 -5.90 3.11 9.70
CA VAL A 190 -6.95 2.42 10.48
C VAL A 190 -6.40 1.14 11.08
N PRO A 191 -6.74 0.82 12.35
CA PRO A 191 -6.47 -0.49 12.91
C PRO A 191 -7.07 -1.58 12.01
N TYR A 192 -6.26 -2.57 11.66
CA TYR A 192 -6.67 -3.66 10.79
C TYR A 192 -6.18 -4.99 11.35
N ARG A 193 -7.02 -6.01 11.21
CA ARG A 193 -6.70 -7.39 11.57
C ARG A 193 -7.17 -8.28 10.46
N LEU A 194 -6.25 -9.07 9.92
CA LEU A 194 -6.58 -10.07 8.92
C LEU A 194 -7.40 -11.18 9.57
N THR A 195 -8.62 -11.32 9.10
CA THR A 195 -9.46 -12.47 9.38
C THR A 195 -9.52 -13.28 8.11
N TRP A 196 -8.58 -14.21 7.93
CA TRP A 196 -8.74 -15.22 6.90
C TRP A 196 -10.06 -15.93 7.22
N ALA A 197 -11.10 -15.68 6.44
CA ALA A 197 -12.24 -16.56 6.44
C ALA A 197 -11.65 -17.93 6.12
N ASP A 198 -11.72 -18.86 7.07
CA ASP A 198 -11.38 -20.25 6.81
C ASP A 198 -12.07 -20.60 5.50
N ALA A 199 -11.30 -21.05 4.50
CA ALA A 199 -11.82 -21.42 3.19
C ALA A 199 -12.76 -22.63 3.40
N GLY A 200 -14.01 -22.32 3.72
CA GLY A 200 -14.89 -23.23 4.42
C GLY A 200 -16.25 -22.59 4.71
N GLN A 201 -16.79 -21.80 3.77
CA GLN A 201 -18.23 -21.60 3.61
C GLN A 201 -18.55 -20.88 2.29
N SER A 202 -18.99 -21.68 1.30
CA SER A 202 -20.09 -21.41 0.37
C SER A 202 -20.43 -19.95 0.03
N VAL A 203 -19.94 -19.45 -1.11
CA VAL A 203 -20.69 -18.52 -1.98
C VAL A 203 -20.46 -18.91 -3.45
N LEU A 204 -20.94 -20.09 -3.82
CA LEU A 204 -21.38 -20.37 -5.18
C LEU A 204 -22.74 -21.07 -5.05
N THR A 205 -23.75 -20.27 -4.80
CA THR A 205 -25.12 -20.53 -5.26
C THR A 205 -25.82 -19.20 -5.28
N ARG A 206 -26.03 -18.68 -6.49
CA ARG A 206 -27.32 -18.13 -6.94
C ARG A 206 -27.24 -17.87 -8.45
N PRO A 207 -28.41 -17.85 -9.09
CA PRO A 207 -28.87 -18.85 -10.06
C PRO A 207 -28.37 -18.66 -11.49
#